data_AF-A0A6J8BDH8-F1
#
_entry.id   AF-A0A6J8BDH8-F1
#
_cell.length_a   1.000
_cell.length_b   1.000
_cell.length_c   1.000
_cell.angle_alpha   90.00
_cell.angle_beta   90.00
_cell.angle_gamma   90.00
#
_symmetry.space_group_name_H-M   'P 1'
#
loop_
_entity.id
_entity.type
_entity.pdbx_description
1 polymer ?
#
loop_
_entity_poly.entity_id
_entity_poly.type
_entity_poly.pdbx_seq_one_letter_code
_entity_poly.pdbx_strand_id
1 'polypeptide(L)'
;MSSCKITKNAFLWGMAAIYLFAFSSLYVQIPGLYGDNGILPARLAVGKAAKSFADLLDGHPTLLRLMPMIGLDTETGLDLLCILGILISFAALLFQAARDVFAFTLLWMLYLSIYQVGQTFMWFQWDILLLEAGFLTILVAPLNIQLPKKYRMSIHHEHDSITLWLVKWLLFRLMFASGVVKLTSGCPTWWGLTALSVHFESQCIPTPLAWYWHQFPEWFLKLSCVATYVIEMAVPFLFFAPVRGLKIFAFYAQVSYI
;
A
#
# COMPACT_ATOMS: atom_id res chain seq x y z
N MET A 1 -22.37 -16.34 2.92
CA MET A 1 -22.52 -14.90 2.56
C MET A 1 -22.10 -13.92 3.66
N SER A 2 -22.37 -14.16 4.96
CA SER A 2 -21.97 -13.25 6.05
C SER A 2 -20.45 -13.08 6.20
N SER A 3 -19.68 -14.16 6.10
CA SER A 3 -18.21 -14.12 6.25
C SER A 3 -17.50 -13.25 5.21
N CYS A 4 -17.96 -13.24 3.95
CA CYS A 4 -17.33 -12.45 2.89
C CYS A 4 -17.49 -10.94 3.11
N LYS A 5 -18.68 -10.53 3.60
CA LYS A 5 -18.95 -9.14 3.97
C LYS A 5 -18.05 -8.65 5.10
N ILE A 6 -17.80 -9.49 6.11
CA ILE A 6 -16.90 -9.16 7.22
C ILE A 6 -15.48 -8.97 6.70
N THR A 7 -14.97 -9.92 5.89
CA THR A 7 -13.62 -9.83 5.30
C THR A 7 -13.45 -8.58 4.45
N LYS A 8 -14.41 -8.30 3.55
CA LYS A 8 -14.41 -7.09 2.72
C LYS A 8 -14.42 -5.83 3.59
N ASN A 9 -15.30 -5.76 4.58
CA ASN A 9 -15.41 -4.60 5.45
C ASN A 9 -14.12 -4.36 6.27
N ALA A 10 -13.49 -5.43 6.76
CA ALA A 10 -12.21 -5.38 7.45
C ALA A 10 -11.08 -4.92 6.53
N PHE A 11 -11.03 -5.42 5.30
CA PHE A 11 -10.07 -4.98 4.29
C PHE A 11 -10.20 -3.48 3.98
N LEU A 12 -11.41 -3.01 3.69
CA LEU A 12 -11.67 -1.58 3.42
C LEU A 12 -11.31 -0.71 4.63
N TRP A 13 -11.62 -1.17 5.85
CA TRP A 13 -11.24 -0.46 7.08
C TRP A 13 -9.73 -0.39 7.26
N GLY A 14 -9.02 -1.49 7.04
CA GLY A 14 -7.55 -1.54 7.10
C GLY A 14 -6.90 -0.62 6.08
N MET A 15 -7.41 -0.59 4.84
CA MET A 15 -6.94 0.34 3.81
C MET A 15 -7.16 1.80 4.19
N ALA A 16 -8.30 2.12 4.80
CA ALA A 16 -8.54 3.48 5.32
C ALA A 16 -7.53 3.85 6.42
N ALA A 17 -7.19 2.92 7.33
CA ALA A 17 -6.14 3.14 8.33
C ALA A 17 -4.78 3.40 7.69
N ILE A 18 -4.39 2.58 6.71
CA ILE A 18 -3.11 2.72 6.01
C ILE A 18 -3.03 4.08 5.30
N TYR A 19 -4.07 4.50 4.58
CA TYR A 19 -4.10 5.82 3.96
C TYR A 19 -4.00 6.95 5.00
N LEU A 20 -4.71 6.85 6.13
CA LEU A 20 -4.64 7.85 7.20
C LEU A 20 -3.20 8.01 7.70
N PHE A 21 -2.51 6.91 8.01
CA PHE A 21 -1.12 6.95 8.45
C PHE A 21 -0.18 7.45 7.36
N ALA A 22 -0.37 7.03 6.11
CA ALA A 22 0.46 7.46 4.98
C ALA A 22 0.36 8.98 4.76
N PHE A 23 -0.86 9.53 4.66
CA PHE A 23 -1.04 10.97 4.48
C PHE A 23 -0.59 11.79 5.70
N SER A 24 -0.83 11.30 6.92
CA SER A 24 -0.38 11.98 8.14
C SER A 24 1.14 12.00 8.25
N SER A 25 1.81 10.89 7.91
CA SER A 25 3.27 10.80 7.86
C SER A 25 3.84 11.76 6.82
N LEU A 26 3.27 11.79 5.62
CA LEU A 26 3.70 12.69 4.54
C LEU A 26 3.50 14.16 4.90
N TYR A 27 2.38 14.52 5.53
CA TYR A 27 2.08 15.89 5.95
C TYR A 27 3.20 16.48 6.82
N VAL A 28 3.71 15.70 7.78
CA VAL A 28 4.82 16.15 8.65
C VAL A 28 6.14 16.25 7.89
N GLN A 29 6.33 15.46 6.83
CA GLN A 29 7.57 15.40 6.06
C GLN A 29 7.65 16.45 4.93
N ILE A 30 6.50 16.94 4.43
CA ILE A 30 6.44 17.85 3.28
C ILE A 30 7.34 19.08 3.44
N PRO A 31 7.30 19.85 4.55
CA PRO A 31 8.12 21.05 4.67
C PRO A 31 9.63 20.78 4.58
N GLY A 32 10.09 19.63 5.09
CA GLY A 32 11.50 19.25 5.09
C GLY A 32 11.97 18.57 3.79
N LEU A 33 11.10 17.79 3.15
CA LEU A 33 11.47 17.04 1.95
C LEU A 33 11.13 17.81 0.67
N TYR A 34 9.89 18.28 0.54
CA TYR A 34 9.30 18.74 -0.72
C TYR A 34 8.98 20.23 -0.76
N GLY A 35 9.03 20.92 0.37
CA GLY A 35 8.85 22.36 0.45
C GLY A 35 9.90 23.13 -0.35
N ASP A 36 9.72 24.44 -0.49
CA ASP A 36 10.60 25.27 -1.32
C ASP A 36 12.06 25.30 -0.83
N ASN A 37 12.25 25.13 0.48
CA ASN A 37 13.56 25.00 1.13
C ASN A 37 13.88 23.54 1.51
N GLY A 38 13.10 22.58 1.01
CA GLY A 38 13.28 21.16 1.29
C GLY A 38 14.47 20.56 0.55
N ILE A 39 14.83 19.33 0.92
CA ILE A 39 15.94 18.59 0.30
C ILE A 39 15.71 18.40 -1.20
N LEU A 40 14.46 18.17 -1.59
CA LEU A 40 14.06 17.88 -2.97
C LEU A 40 12.75 18.60 -3.33
N PRO A 41 12.81 19.91 -3.63
CA PRO A 41 11.62 20.74 -3.81
C PRO A 41 10.69 20.20 -4.90
N ALA A 42 9.42 20.01 -4.55
CA ALA A 42 8.41 19.43 -5.44
C ALA A 42 8.14 20.30 -6.68
N ARG A 43 8.32 21.62 -6.57
CA ARG A 43 8.16 22.56 -7.71
C ARG A 43 9.03 22.22 -8.92
N LEU A 44 10.15 21.53 -8.72
CA LEU A 44 11.06 21.12 -9.80
C LEU A 44 10.52 19.90 -10.56
N ALA A 45 9.68 19.08 -9.92
CA ALA A 45 9.06 17.89 -10.50
C ALA A 45 7.63 18.16 -11.00
N VAL A 46 6.94 19.19 -10.51
CA VAL A 46 5.66 19.61 -11.06
C VAL A 46 5.88 20.11 -12.49
N GLY A 47 5.42 19.33 -13.47
CA GLY A 47 5.43 19.72 -14.88
C GLY A 47 4.60 20.97 -15.15
N LYS A 48 4.55 21.40 -16.41
CA LYS A 48 3.80 22.61 -16.82
C LYS A 48 2.37 22.61 -16.25
N ALA A 49 1.97 23.75 -15.68
CA ALA A 49 0.61 23.95 -15.16
C ALA A 49 -0.43 23.52 -16.20
N ALA A 50 -1.39 22.71 -15.79
CA ALA A 50 -2.48 22.26 -16.63
C ALA A 50 -3.51 23.39 -16.77
N LYS A 51 -4.09 23.56 -17.96
CA LYS A 51 -5.15 24.55 -18.24
C LYS A 51 -6.54 23.91 -18.28
N SER A 52 -6.61 22.58 -18.32
CA SER A 52 -7.84 21.80 -18.25
C SER A 52 -7.59 20.45 -17.57
N PHE A 53 -8.64 19.79 -17.09
CA PHE A 53 -8.58 18.39 -16.64
C PHE A 53 -8.13 17.44 -17.76
N ALA A 54 -8.38 17.80 -19.03
CA ALA A 54 -7.90 17.02 -20.17
C ALA A 54 -6.37 16.99 -20.24
N ASP A 55 -5.70 18.10 -19.89
CA ASP A 55 -4.23 18.22 -19.93
C ASP A 55 -3.53 17.40 -18.83
N LEU A 56 -4.29 16.86 -17.86
CA LEU A 56 -3.77 15.94 -16.85
C LEU A 56 -3.54 14.54 -17.41
N LEU A 57 -4.28 14.15 -18.45
CA LEU A 57 -4.13 12.86 -19.13
C LEU A 57 -2.89 12.86 -20.05
N ASP A 58 -2.45 14.04 -20.48
CA ASP A 58 -1.24 14.23 -21.27
C ASP A 58 -0.01 14.29 -20.35
N GLY A 59 0.60 13.13 -20.12
CA GLY A 59 1.87 12.97 -19.42
C GLY A 59 1.72 12.45 -17.99
N HIS A 60 2.22 13.20 -17.00
CA HIS A 60 2.20 12.82 -15.58
C HIS A 60 0.90 13.31 -14.91
N PRO A 61 -0.06 12.42 -14.60
CA PRO A 61 -1.33 12.81 -14.00
C PRO A 61 -1.11 13.17 -12.53
N THR A 62 -0.99 14.46 -12.23
CA THR A 62 -0.94 14.97 -10.85
C THR A 62 -1.90 16.15 -10.69
N LEU A 63 -2.73 16.09 -9.64
CA LEU A 63 -3.65 17.18 -9.29
C LEU A 63 -2.91 18.48 -8.94
N LEU A 64 -1.63 18.39 -8.59
CA LEU A 64 -0.78 19.56 -8.31
C LEU A 64 -0.65 20.50 -9.51
N ARG A 65 -0.76 19.99 -10.75
CA ARG A 65 -0.73 20.82 -11.96
C ARG A 65 -1.97 21.74 -12.09
N LEU A 66 -3.05 21.47 -11.35
CA LEU A 66 -4.25 22.32 -11.30
C LEU A 66 -4.20 23.34 -10.15
N MET A 67 -3.33 23.16 -9.15
CA MET A 67 -3.25 24.06 -7.99
C MET A 67 -2.95 25.53 -8.37
N PRO A 68 -2.11 25.82 -9.39
CA PRO A 68 -1.92 27.18 -9.87
C PRO A 68 -3.19 27.87 -10.39
N MET A 69 -4.20 27.13 -10.86
CA MET A 69 -5.50 27.72 -11.26
C MET A 69 -6.27 28.28 -10.07
N ILE A 70 -6.10 27.67 -8.91
CA ILE A 70 -6.74 28.04 -7.65
C ILE A 70 -5.89 29.11 -6.93
N GLY A 71 -4.71 29.46 -7.48
CA GLY A 71 -3.77 30.41 -6.90
C GLY A 71 -2.97 29.83 -5.73
N LEU A 72 -2.84 28.50 -5.66
CA LEU A 72 -2.07 27.82 -4.62
C LEU A 72 -0.67 27.45 -5.13
N ASP A 73 0.31 27.68 -4.26
CA ASP A 73 1.68 27.23 -4.47
C ASP A 73 1.77 25.70 -4.39
N THR A 74 2.86 25.14 -4.92
CA THR A 74 3.04 23.66 -4.98
C THR A 74 3.08 23.04 -3.59
N GLU A 75 3.76 23.69 -2.63
CA GLU A 75 3.86 23.24 -1.24
C GLU A 75 2.48 23.24 -0.56
N THR A 76 1.75 24.35 -0.64
CA THR A 76 0.38 24.44 -0.09
C THR A 76 -0.59 23.47 -0.79
N GLY A 77 -0.39 23.22 -2.09
CA GLY A 77 -1.11 22.19 -2.82
C GLY A 77 -0.87 20.79 -2.27
N LEU A 78 0.38 20.44 -1.96
CA LEU A 78 0.73 19.16 -1.34
C LEU A 78 0.10 19.01 0.04
N ASP A 79 0.16 20.05 0.88
CA ASP A 79 -0.47 20.06 2.19
C ASP A 79 -1.98 19.86 2.08
N LEU A 80 -2.62 20.53 1.12
CA LEU A 80 -4.05 20.38 0.87
C LEU A 80 -4.41 18.93 0.46
N LEU A 81 -3.64 18.32 -0.43
CA LEU A 81 -3.86 16.92 -0.83
C LEU A 81 -3.73 15.98 0.38
N CYS A 82 -2.72 16.19 1.23
CA CYS A 82 -2.53 15.43 2.47
C CYS A 82 -3.69 15.61 3.45
N ILE A 83 -4.11 16.85 3.73
CA ILE A 83 -5.22 17.13 4.65
C ILE A 83 -6.52 16.52 4.14
N LEU A 84 -6.83 16.64 2.84
CA LEU A 84 -7.99 15.99 2.24
C LEU A 84 -7.91 14.47 2.38
N GLY A 85 -6.74 13.88 2.12
CA GLY A 85 -6.49 12.45 2.31
C GLY A 85 -6.73 11.99 3.74
N ILE A 86 -6.24 12.75 4.73
CA ILE A 86 -6.45 12.52 6.17
C ILE A 86 -7.95 12.56 6.51
N LEU A 87 -8.65 13.60 6.07
CA LEU A 87 -10.08 13.77 6.39
C LEU A 87 -10.94 12.65 5.81
N ILE A 88 -10.71 12.30 4.54
CA ILE A 88 -11.48 11.25 3.85
C ILE A 88 -11.18 9.88 4.46
N SER A 89 -9.90 9.57 4.73
CA SER A 89 -9.51 8.29 5.33
C SER A 89 -10.01 8.16 6.77
N PHE A 90 -9.97 9.24 7.55
CA PHE A 90 -10.55 9.29 8.89
C PHE A 90 -12.07 9.11 8.87
N ALA A 91 -12.78 9.76 7.95
CA ALA A 91 -14.22 9.56 7.77
C ALA A 91 -14.54 8.10 7.38
N ALA A 92 -13.74 7.47 6.52
CA ALA A 92 -13.89 6.07 6.12
C ALA A 92 -13.62 5.08 7.27
N LEU A 93 -12.76 5.45 8.23
CA LEU A 93 -12.54 4.66 9.45
C LEU A 93 -13.73 4.71 10.40
N LEU A 94 -14.30 5.91 10.60
CA LEU A 94 -15.40 6.12 11.55
C LEU A 94 -16.75 5.65 10.99
N PHE A 95 -17.02 5.93 9.72
CA PHE A 95 -18.33 5.73 9.11
C PHE A 95 -18.28 4.65 8.03
N GLN A 96 -19.07 3.59 8.22
CA GLN A 96 -19.22 2.56 7.19
C GLN A 96 -19.81 3.10 5.87
N ALA A 97 -20.63 4.14 5.95
CA ALA A 97 -21.21 4.79 4.77
C ALA A 97 -20.14 5.45 3.88
N ALA A 98 -19.05 5.96 4.47
CA ALA A 98 -17.95 6.63 3.77
C ALA A 98 -16.94 5.66 3.13
N ARG A 99 -17.09 4.34 3.34
CA ARG A 99 -16.27 3.30 2.67
C ARG A 99 -16.89 2.92 1.34
N ASP A 100 -16.95 3.89 0.42
CA ASP A 100 -17.49 3.70 -0.92
C ASP A 100 -16.42 3.83 -2.01
N VAL A 101 -16.80 3.48 -3.25
CA VAL A 101 -15.91 3.56 -4.42
C VAL A 101 -15.36 4.97 -4.61
N PHE A 102 -16.17 6.02 -4.38
CA PHE A 102 -15.78 7.40 -4.61
C PHE A 102 -14.69 7.87 -3.63
N ALA A 103 -14.86 7.57 -2.34
CA ALA A 103 -13.88 7.89 -1.32
C ALA A 103 -12.54 7.23 -1.60
N PHE A 104 -12.52 5.92 -1.91
CA PHE A 104 -11.27 5.21 -2.23
C PHE A 104 -10.66 5.63 -3.56
N THR A 105 -11.46 5.99 -4.57
CA THR A 105 -10.95 6.55 -5.82
C THR A 105 -10.28 7.89 -5.58
N LEU A 106 -10.89 8.75 -4.76
CA LEU A 106 -10.34 10.05 -4.40
C LEU A 106 -9.04 9.87 -3.60
N LEU A 107 -9.02 9.04 -2.56
CA LEU A 107 -7.81 8.72 -1.80
C LEU A 107 -6.67 8.23 -2.70
N TRP A 108 -6.97 7.32 -3.63
CA TRP A 108 -5.99 6.81 -4.59
C TRP A 108 -5.46 7.90 -5.53
N MET A 109 -6.33 8.76 -6.08
CA MET A 109 -5.91 9.88 -6.94
C MET A 109 -5.07 10.93 -6.19
N LEU A 110 -5.43 11.23 -4.94
CA LEU A 110 -4.66 12.13 -4.08
C LEU A 110 -3.26 11.56 -3.84
N TYR A 111 -3.18 10.27 -3.48
CA TYR A 111 -1.89 9.61 -3.22
C TYR A 111 -1.04 9.50 -4.50
N LEU A 112 -1.65 9.13 -5.63
CA LEU A 112 -0.97 9.08 -6.93
C LEU A 112 -0.41 10.45 -7.31
N SER A 113 -1.13 11.54 -7.04
CA SER A 113 -0.68 12.89 -7.33
C SER A 113 0.59 13.26 -6.55
N ILE A 114 0.67 12.85 -5.27
CA ILE A 114 1.87 13.04 -4.44
C ILE A 114 3.00 12.13 -4.94
N TYR A 115 2.72 10.86 -5.20
CA TYR A 115 3.70 9.89 -5.70
C TYR A 115 4.41 10.36 -6.97
N GLN A 116 3.66 10.92 -7.93
CA GLN A 116 4.22 11.42 -9.19
C GLN A 116 5.23 12.56 -9.01
N VAL A 117 5.14 13.32 -7.91
CA VAL A 117 5.99 14.48 -7.64
C VAL A 117 7.02 14.21 -6.54
N GLY A 118 6.84 13.15 -5.76
CA GLY A 118 7.69 12.81 -4.62
C GLY A 118 9.04 12.14 -4.95
N GLN A 119 9.37 12.00 -6.24
CA GLN A 119 10.71 11.67 -6.74
C GLN A 119 11.36 10.48 -5.97
N THR A 120 12.63 10.60 -5.56
CA THR A 120 13.41 9.53 -4.92
C THR A 120 12.79 9.03 -3.61
N PHE A 121 12.15 9.90 -2.83
CA PHE A 121 11.62 9.55 -1.51
C PHE A 121 10.28 8.80 -1.58
N MET A 122 9.50 8.96 -2.66
CA MET A 122 8.29 8.16 -2.91
C MET A 122 8.54 6.93 -3.78
N TRP A 123 9.73 6.76 -4.36
CA TRP A 123 10.04 5.64 -5.24
C TRP A 123 10.43 4.35 -4.49
N PHE A 124 9.78 4.08 -3.36
CA PHE A 124 9.96 2.86 -2.60
C PHE A 124 8.86 1.82 -2.89
N GLN A 125 9.16 0.56 -2.61
CA GLN A 125 8.28 -0.57 -2.92
C GLN A 125 6.93 -0.50 -2.19
N TRP A 126 6.89 0.06 -0.97
CA TRP A 126 5.65 0.18 -0.20
C TRP A 126 4.69 1.21 -0.79
N ASP A 127 5.19 2.29 -1.41
CA ASP A 127 4.35 3.30 -2.08
C ASP A 127 3.68 2.73 -3.32
N ILE A 128 4.45 1.96 -4.11
CA ILE A 128 3.94 1.22 -5.26
C ILE A 128 2.89 0.20 -4.82
N LEU A 129 3.18 -0.55 -3.76
CA LEU A 129 2.23 -1.51 -3.19
C LEU A 129 0.95 -0.83 -2.71
N LEU A 130 1.03 0.33 -2.07
CA LEU A 130 -0.15 1.10 -1.63
C LEU A 130 -0.97 1.59 -2.83
N LEU A 131 -0.32 2.03 -3.92
CA LEU A 131 -1.03 2.40 -5.15
C LEU A 131 -1.74 1.21 -5.79
N GLU A 132 -1.11 0.05 -5.86
CA GLU A 132 -1.70 -1.16 -6.41
C GLU A 132 -2.84 -1.69 -5.54
N ALA A 133 -2.61 -1.79 -4.22
CA ALA A 133 -3.64 -2.19 -3.26
C ALA A 133 -4.79 -1.19 -3.22
N GLY A 134 -4.48 0.10 -3.31
CA GLY A 134 -5.43 1.20 -3.41
C GLY A 134 -6.33 1.07 -4.63
N PHE A 135 -5.75 0.78 -5.80
CA PHE A 135 -6.50 0.53 -7.02
C PHE A 135 -7.43 -0.69 -6.87
N LEU A 136 -6.94 -1.80 -6.31
CA LEU A 136 -7.77 -2.97 -6.03
C LEU A 136 -8.89 -2.66 -5.01
N THR A 137 -8.65 -1.74 -4.08
CA THR A 137 -9.63 -1.31 -3.08
C THR A 137 -10.82 -0.60 -3.74
N ILE A 138 -10.59 0.16 -4.81
CA ILE A 138 -11.66 0.77 -5.62
C ILE A 138 -12.59 -0.31 -6.18
N LEU A 139 -12.04 -1.42 -6.69
CA LEU A 139 -12.81 -2.55 -7.22
C LEU A 139 -13.56 -3.32 -6.14
N VAL A 140 -12.99 -3.39 -4.93
CA VAL A 140 -13.61 -4.08 -3.78
C VAL A 140 -14.69 -3.21 -3.14
N ALA A 141 -14.57 -1.88 -3.16
CA ALA A 141 -15.47 -0.97 -2.47
C ALA A 141 -16.93 -1.05 -2.99
N PRO A 142 -17.94 -0.96 -2.11
CA PRO A 142 -19.33 -0.92 -2.53
C PRO A 142 -19.67 0.43 -3.19
N LEU A 143 -20.51 0.38 -4.22
CA LEU A 143 -21.10 1.58 -4.82
C LEU A 143 -22.31 2.02 -3.97
N ASN A 144 -22.07 2.84 -2.94
CA ASN A 144 -23.11 3.34 -2.03
C ASN A 144 -23.86 4.57 -2.60
N ILE A 145 -24.30 4.52 -3.86
CA ILE A 145 -25.20 5.55 -4.36
C ILE A 145 -26.54 5.35 -3.64
N GLN A 146 -26.96 6.34 -2.84
CA GLN A 146 -28.28 6.37 -2.20
C GLN A 146 -29.37 6.59 -3.25
N LEU A 147 -29.56 5.62 -4.14
CA LEU A 147 -30.69 5.59 -5.06
C LEU A 147 -31.98 5.36 -4.24
N PRO A 148 -33.11 6.00 -4.61
CA PRO A 148 -34.39 5.76 -3.98
C PRO A 148 -34.69 4.25 -3.97
N LYS A 149 -35.29 3.73 -2.89
CA LYS A 149 -35.55 2.28 -2.69
C LYS A 149 -36.18 1.57 -3.91
N LYS A 150 -36.89 2.30 -4.78
CA LYS A 150 -37.51 1.82 -6.03
C LYS A 150 -36.50 1.44 -7.14
N TYR A 151 -35.29 2.00 -7.10
CA TYR A 151 -34.18 1.72 -8.03
C TYR A 151 -32.97 1.12 -7.34
N ARG A 152 -33.11 0.64 -6.08
CA ARG A 152 -32.14 -0.30 -5.51
C ARG A 152 -32.22 -1.59 -6.33
N MET A 153 -31.58 -1.61 -7.50
CA MET A 153 -31.09 -2.86 -8.04
C MET A 153 -30.28 -3.47 -6.90
N SER A 154 -30.74 -4.62 -6.42
CA SER A 154 -29.91 -5.52 -5.66
C SER A 154 -28.81 -5.96 -6.62
N ILE A 155 -27.81 -5.10 -6.82
CA ILE A 155 -26.54 -5.52 -7.37
C ILE A 155 -25.86 -6.26 -6.23
N HIS A 156 -26.39 -7.44 -5.92
CA HIS A 156 -25.62 -8.50 -5.29
C HIS A 156 -24.52 -8.83 -6.30
N HIS A 157 -23.43 -8.06 -6.23
CA HIS A 157 -22.22 -8.41 -6.92
C HIS A 157 -21.76 -9.77 -6.37
N GLU A 158 -22.04 -10.83 -7.10
CA GLU A 158 -21.33 -12.11 -7.05
C GLU A 158 -19.83 -11.95 -7.39
N HIS A 159 -19.35 -10.72 -7.59
CA HIS A 159 -17.96 -10.35 -7.89
C HIS A 159 -17.02 -10.44 -6.67
N ASP A 160 -17.52 -10.77 -5.47
CA ASP A 160 -16.71 -10.88 -4.25
C ASP A 160 -15.58 -11.92 -4.38
N SER A 161 -15.76 -12.98 -5.18
CA SER A 161 -14.72 -13.99 -5.38
C SER A 161 -13.57 -13.48 -6.25
N ILE A 162 -13.84 -12.71 -7.31
CA ILE A 162 -12.81 -12.26 -8.27
C ILE A 162 -12.00 -11.11 -7.68
N THR A 163 -12.66 -10.14 -7.04
CA THR A 163 -11.98 -8.96 -6.47
C THR A 163 -11.07 -9.34 -5.30
N LEU A 164 -11.54 -10.19 -4.38
CA LEU A 164 -10.69 -10.71 -3.29
C LEU A 164 -9.62 -11.70 -3.80
N TRP A 165 -9.84 -12.33 -4.96
CA TRP A 165 -8.80 -13.15 -5.59
C TRP A 165 -7.64 -12.27 -6.08
N LEU A 166 -7.92 -11.09 -6.67
CA LEU A 166 -6.86 -10.14 -7.05
C LEU A 166 -6.07 -9.63 -5.84
N VAL A 167 -6.72 -9.37 -4.72
CA VAL A 167 -6.03 -8.99 -3.47
C VAL A 167 -5.13 -10.12 -2.96
N LYS A 168 -5.60 -11.38 -3.02
CA LYS A 168 -4.77 -12.56 -2.70
C LYS A 168 -3.61 -12.73 -3.67
N TRP A 169 -3.83 -12.47 -4.96
CA TRP A 169 -2.78 -12.49 -5.97
C TRP A 169 -1.73 -11.42 -5.71
N LEU A 170 -2.14 -10.20 -5.33
CA LEU A 170 -1.22 -9.13 -4.95
C LEU A 170 -0.33 -9.57 -3.77
N LEU A 171 -0.92 -10.17 -2.74
CA LEU A 171 -0.18 -10.72 -1.59
C LEU A 171 0.76 -11.85 -2.01
N PHE A 172 0.30 -12.78 -2.85
CA PHE A 172 1.14 -13.84 -3.40
C PHE A 172 2.35 -13.26 -4.11
N ARG A 173 2.11 -12.34 -5.05
CA ARG A 173 3.17 -11.71 -5.85
C ARG A 173 4.15 -10.95 -4.97
N LEU A 174 3.68 -10.24 -3.94
CA LEU A 174 4.54 -9.54 -2.98
C LEU A 174 5.49 -10.51 -2.28
N MET A 175 4.94 -11.55 -1.65
CA MET A 175 5.76 -12.52 -0.89
C MET A 175 6.70 -13.30 -1.80
N PHE A 176 6.18 -13.80 -2.93
CA PHE A 176 6.94 -14.59 -3.88
C PHE A 176 8.07 -13.77 -4.52
N ALA A 177 7.77 -12.54 -4.96
CA ALA A 177 8.80 -11.66 -5.52
C ALA A 177 9.87 -11.33 -4.48
N SER A 178 9.51 -11.09 -3.22
CA SER A 178 10.46 -10.83 -2.12
C SER A 178 11.47 -11.98 -1.94
N GLY A 179 11.04 -13.23 -2.06
CA GLY A 179 11.93 -14.39 -2.00
C GLY A 179 12.78 -14.55 -3.26
N VAL A 180 12.18 -14.41 -4.44
CA VAL A 180 12.88 -14.54 -5.72
C VAL A 180 13.99 -13.51 -5.86
N VAL A 181 13.74 -12.23 -5.53
CA VAL A 181 14.75 -11.17 -5.66
C VAL A 181 15.96 -11.41 -4.77
N LYS A 182 15.79 -12.06 -3.60
CA LYS A 182 16.93 -12.44 -2.74
C LYS A 182 17.88 -13.39 -3.46
N LEU A 183 17.36 -14.38 -4.18
CA LEU A 183 18.17 -15.33 -4.94
C LEU A 183 18.72 -14.72 -6.23
N THR A 184 17.90 -13.97 -6.98
CA THR A 184 18.32 -13.36 -8.24
C THR A 184 19.26 -12.17 -8.05
N SER A 185 19.35 -11.61 -6.83
CA SER A 185 20.34 -10.57 -6.50
C SER A 185 21.79 -11.03 -6.68
N GLY A 186 22.05 -12.34 -6.71
CA GLY A 186 23.40 -12.90 -6.78
C GLY A 186 24.23 -12.65 -5.53
N CYS A 187 23.63 -12.17 -4.43
CA CYS A 187 24.34 -11.84 -3.22
C CYS A 187 24.88 -13.11 -2.53
N PRO A 188 26.18 -13.19 -2.23
CA PRO A 188 26.77 -14.37 -1.59
C PRO A 188 26.17 -14.70 -0.21
N THR A 189 25.66 -13.71 0.53
CA THR A 189 25.08 -13.93 1.86
C THR A 189 23.71 -14.62 1.81
N TRP A 190 22.90 -14.30 0.80
CA TRP A 190 21.62 -14.97 0.54
C TRP A 190 21.85 -16.42 0.11
N TRP A 191 22.75 -16.65 -0.85
CA TRP A 191 23.12 -18.00 -1.31
C TRP A 191 23.86 -18.82 -0.23
N GLY A 192 24.66 -18.17 0.60
CA GLY A 192 25.37 -18.78 1.73
C GLY A 192 24.55 -18.95 3.00
N LEU A 193 23.26 -18.59 2.98
CA LEU A 193 22.33 -18.63 4.12
C LEU A 193 22.73 -17.76 5.33
N THR A 194 23.71 -16.88 5.18
CA THR A 194 24.18 -15.99 6.25
C THR A 194 23.50 -14.63 6.24
N ALA A 195 22.61 -14.34 5.30
CA ALA A 195 21.96 -13.03 5.21
C ALA A 195 21.29 -12.56 6.52
N LEU A 196 20.67 -13.48 7.27
CA LEU A 196 20.03 -13.12 8.54
C LEU A 196 21.00 -12.72 9.65
N SER A 197 22.29 -13.08 9.57
CA SER A 197 23.26 -12.60 10.55
C SER A 197 23.48 -11.10 10.43
N VAL A 198 23.36 -10.52 9.23
CA VAL A 198 23.52 -9.08 8.99
C VAL A 198 22.17 -8.36 8.96
N HIS A 199 21.09 -9.05 8.57
CA HIS A 199 19.78 -8.45 8.39
C HIS A 199 19.24 -7.77 9.67
N PHE A 200 19.38 -8.43 10.83
CA PHE A 200 18.85 -7.90 12.09
C PHE A 200 19.55 -6.60 12.53
N GLU A 201 20.81 -6.42 12.15
CA GLU A 201 21.60 -5.21 12.43
C GLU A 201 21.29 -4.07 11.44
N SER A 202 21.08 -4.41 10.17
CA SER A 202 21.03 -3.44 9.05
C SER A 202 19.62 -3.07 8.56
N GLN A 203 18.57 -3.64 9.15
CA GLN A 203 17.19 -3.31 8.76
C GLN A 203 16.85 -1.83 9.02
N CYS A 204 16.04 -1.25 8.14
CA CYS A 204 15.69 0.17 8.21
C CYS A 204 14.83 0.55 9.42
N ILE A 205 14.04 -0.38 9.96
CA ILE A 205 13.18 -0.18 11.13
C ILE A 205 13.47 -1.30 12.13
N PRO A 206 14.57 -1.22 12.90
CA PRO A 206 14.94 -2.27 13.82
C PRO A 206 13.93 -2.38 14.96
N THR A 207 13.37 -3.56 15.15
CA THR A 207 12.56 -3.86 16.32
C THR A 207 13.48 -4.14 17.53
N PRO A 208 13.05 -3.86 18.77
CA PRO A 208 13.84 -4.23 19.95
C PRO A 208 14.18 -5.73 20.00
N LEU A 209 13.32 -6.57 19.42
CA LEU A 209 13.53 -8.01 19.31
C LEU A 209 14.67 -8.38 18.36
N ALA A 210 14.94 -7.56 17.34
CA ALA A 210 15.99 -7.82 16.37
C ALA A 210 17.36 -7.97 17.03
N TRP A 211 17.64 -7.18 18.06
CA TRP A 211 18.89 -7.29 18.80
C TRP A 211 19.03 -8.68 19.44
N TYR A 212 17.97 -9.20 20.06
CA TYR A 212 17.97 -10.54 20.64
C TYR A 212 18.10 -11.64 19.57
N TRP A 213 17.39 -11.50 18.45
CA TRP A 213 17.48 -12.44 17.33
C TRP A 213 18.89 -12.51 16.74
N HIS A 214 19.58 -11.38 16.65
CA HIS A 214 20.96 -11.32 16.16
C HIS A 214 21.94 -12.10 17.04
N GLN A 215 21.68 -12.25 18.34
CA GLN A 215 22.57 -12.98 19.26
C GLN A 215 22.45 -14.51 19.18
N PHE A 216 21.52 -15.05 18.38
CA PHE A 216 21.38 -16.51 18.25
C PHE A 216 22.58 -17.13 17.53
N PRO A 217 22.88 -18.41 17.80
CA PRO A 217 24.00 -19.09 17.16
C PRO A 217 23.81 -19.17 15.63
N GLU A 218 24.92 -19.16 14.90
CA GLU A 218 24.91 -19.07 13.43
C GLU A 218 24.08 -20.17 12.75
N TRP A 219 24.10 -21.40 13.28
CA TRP A 219 23.29 -22.50 12.73
C TRP A 219 21.78 -22.18 12.77
N PHE A 220 21.33 -21.49 13.81
CA PHE A 220 19.93 -21.10 13.96
C PHE A 220 19.58 -19.98 12.99
N LEU A 221 20.47 -19.01 12.81
CA LEU A 221 20.30 -17.95 11.82
C LEU A 221 20.27 -18.48 10.38
N LYS A 222 21.11 -19.47 10.06
CA LYS A 222 21.08 -20.18 8.77
C LYS A 222 19.78 -20.95 8.57
N LEU A 223 19.30 -21.65 9.61
CA LEU A 223 18.01 -22.34 9.56
C LEU A 223 16.86 -21.35 9.35
N SER A 224 16.88 -20.22 10.05
CA SER A 224 15.90 -19.14 9.88
C SER A 224 15.95 -18.54 8.47
N CYS A 225 17.13 -18.46 7.85
CA CYS A 225 17.26 -18.01 6.46
C CYS A 225 16.57 -18.98 5.49
N VAL A 226 16.72 -20.29 5.72
CA VAL A 226 15.96 -21.31 4.97
C VAL A 226 14.45 -21.18 5.23
N ALA A 227 14.05 -20.95 6.48
CA ALA A 227 12.64 -20.74 6.82
C ALA A 227 12.06 -19.51 6.09
N THR A 228 12.81 -18.41 6.00
CA THR A 228 12.45 -17.23 5.20
C THR A 228 12.18 -17.60 3.75
N TYR A 229 13.06 -18.37 3.09
CA TYR A 229 12.82 -18.82 1.73
C TYR A 229 11.56 -19.68 1.60
N VAL A 230 11.32 -20.58 2.55
CA VAL A 230 10.11 -21.41 2.54
C VAL A 230 8.85 -20.56 2.68
N ILE A 231 8.85 -19.59 3.61
CA ILE A 231 7.71 -18.71 3.86
C ILE A 231 7.46 -17.74 2.69
N GLU A 232 8.51 -17.28 2.03
CA GLU A 232 8.38 -16.34 0.91
C GLU A 232 8.13 -17.03 -0.43
N MET A 233 8.65 -18.24 -0.65
CA MET A 233 8.56 -18.90 -1.96
C MET A 233 7.58 -20.07 -1.99
N ALA A 234 7.53 -20.92 -0.96
CA ALA A 234 6.70 -22.12 -0.98
C ALA A 234 5.30 -21.88 -0.36
N VAL A 235 5.25 -21.21 0.79
CA VAL A 235 3.98 -20.94 1.51
C VAL A 235 2.97 -20.12 0.70
N PRO A 236 3.35 -19.12 -0.13
CA PRO A 236 2.35 -18.32 -0.84
C PRO A 236 1.49 -19.14 -1.80
N PHE A 237 1.99 -20.25 -2.35
CA PHE A 237 1.17 -21.16 -3.16
C PHE A 237 -0.02 -21.73 -2.39
N LEU A 238 0.10 -21.87 -1.06
CA LEU A 238 -0.97 -22.35 -0.19
C LEU A 238 -2.12 -21.33 -0.05
N PHE A 239 -1.94 -20.05 -0.42
CA PHE A 239 -3.03 -19.07 -0.44
C PHE A 239 -4.16 -19.49 -1.38
N PHE A 240 -3.83 -20.22 -2.43
CA PHE A 240 -4.76 -20.73 -3.44
C PHE A 240 -5.25 -22.16 -3.15
N ALA A 241 -4.77 -22.80 -2.08
CA ALA A 241 -5.18 -24.15 -1.75
C ALA A 241 -6.69 -24.21 -1.43
N PRO A 242 -7.42 -25.22 -1.94
CA PRO A 242 -8.84 -25.37 -1.63
C PRO A 242 -9.05 -25.69 -0.14
N VAL A 243 -8.08 -26.35 0.50
CA VAL A 243 -8.13 -26.81 1.90
C VAL A 243 -8.01 -25.65 2.90
N ARG A 244 -8.98 -25.54 3.82
CA ARG A 244 -9.00 -24.47 4.83
C ARG A 244 -7.81 -24.51 5.78
N GLY A 245 -7.40 -25.70 6.23
CA GLY A 245 -6.26 -25.86 7.14
C GLY A 245 -4.96 -25.29 6.58
N LEU A 246 -4.69 -25.54 5.29
CA LEU A 246 -3.50 -25.01 4.60
C LEU A 246 -3.50 -23.48 4.51
N LYS A 247 -4.67 -22.87 4.27
CA LYS A 247 -4.81 -21.40 4.26
C LYS A 247 -4.59 -20.77 5.63
N ILE A 248 -5.05 -21.43 6.70
CA ILE A 248 -4.84 -20.98 8.08
C ILE A 248 -3.35 -21.10 8.44
N PHE A 249 -2.71 -22.23 8.11
CA PHE A 249 -1.27 -22.40 8.28
C PHE A 249 -0.49 -21.31 7.54
N ALA A 250 -0.83 -21.07 6.27
CA ALA A 250 -0.19 -20.04 5.47
C ALA A 250 -0.37 -18.64 6.09
N PHE A 251 -1.55 -18.32 6.59
CA PHE A 251 -1.78 -17.05 7.30
C PHE A 251 -0.85 -16.90 8.51
N TYR A 252 -0.79 -17.89 9.40
CA TYR A 252 0.06 -17.80 10.60
C TYR A 252 1.55 -17.75 10.25
N ALA A 253 2.00 -18.51 9.24
CA ALA A 253 3.37 -18.48 8.77
C ALA A 253 3.79 -17.10 8.25
N GLN A 254 2.89 -16.40 7.54
CA GLN A 254 3.14 -15.03 7.07
C GLN A 254 3.13 -14.01 8.21
N VAL A 255 2.20 -14.15 9.17
CA VAL A 255 2.13 -13.24 10.32
C VAL A 255 3.35 -13.40 11.24
N SER A 256 3.88 -14.62 11.41
CA SER A 256 5.10 -14.85 12.19
C SER A 256 6.38 -14.35 11.51
N TYR A 257 6.31 -14.03 10.22
CA TYR A 257 7.45 -13.54 9.45
C TYR A 257 7.64 -12.03 9.54
N ILE A 258 6.57 -11.28 9.79
CA ILE A 258 6.56 -9.82 9.96
C ILE A 258 7.03 -9.46 11.37
#